data_AF-A0A9E3SMH9-F1
#
_entry.id   AF-A0A9E3SMH9-F1
#
_cell.length_a   1.000
_cell.length_b   1.000
_cell.length_c   1.000
_cell.angle_alpha   90.00
_cell.angle_beta   90.00
_cell.angle_gamma   90.00
#
_symmetry.space_group_name_H-M   'P 1'
#
loop_
_entity.id
_entity.type
_entity.pdbx_description
1 polymer ?
#
loop_
_entity_poly.entity_id
_entity_poly.type
_entity_poly.pdbx_seq_one_letter_code
_entity_poly.pdbx_strand_id
1 'polypeptide(L)'
;MAVRMKRNYSLSGGFSDAGAVALDDDLIEARMEQTWWSPDIPRQQLKALMQRRDSPAVRHFGLWIVLLVVSGSAAALSWGTWWAVPAFLIYGTIYSSSDARWHECGHGTPFRTHWLNEIFYHISSFMTIREGILWRWSHARHHTHTYIVGRDPEIQVQRPADLLKILMDFFYLRSGPPEIWRIIRNAAGRPDTNVLDFVPESERAKMYWSSRIYVAVVAGFAVWSLAVGSFLPMMFVWLPRFYGGWLHQLLGLTQHAGLAEDTFDHRENTRTVYVNPIFRYLYMNMNYHLEHHTTPMIPYHALPQYHELIKNQTPPAYTSLWQVYREMIPALIKQATEDPSYHLTRAVPTPITQSTAESMPTAVPSSPEFSQADAQDWVAVCAADELDENDVLGFEHRGRVYAIYRLDGDTYYATDGLCTHEGAALAGGLVVDGCIECPMHNGRFDIPTGQAVRRPVRKNLRVYPVEQRDGQIMMRVIQQPG
;
A
#
# COMPACT_ATOMS: atom_id res chain seq x y z
N MET A 1 31.90 -4.09 25.12
CA MET A 1 30.42 -4.02 25.14
C MET A 1 29.98 -3.19 23.94
N ALA A 2 29.42 -3.82 22.92
CA ALA A 2 28.79 -3.05 21.83
C ALA A 2 27.64 -2.25 22.45
N VAL A 3 27.66 -0.93 22.31
CA VAL A 3 26.55 -0.07 22.74
C VAL A 3 25.30 -0.57 22.01
N ARG A 4 24.30 -1.01 22.78
CA ARG A 4 22.99 -1.43 22.27
C ARG A 4 22.33 -0.20 21.64
N MET A 5 22.66 0.11 20.38
CA MET A 5 22.08 1.25 19.66
C MET A 5 20.58 0.99 19.52
N LYS A 6 19.80 1.68 20.34
CA LYS A 6 18.34 1.73 20.21
C LYS A 6 18.04 2.60 18.99
N ARG A 7 17.52 2.01 17.92
CA ARG A 7 17.12 2.73 16.71
C ARG A 7 15.99 3.70 17.05
N ASN A 8 16.00 4.88 16.43
CA ASN A 8 14.94 5.87 16.64
C ASN A 8 13.85 5.72 15.59
N TYR A 9 12.68 5.24 16.02
CA TYR A 9 11.50 5.06 15.16
C TYR A 9 10.54 6.26 15.22
N SER A 10 10.90 7.37 15.87
CA SER A 10 10.05 8.57 15.90
C SER A 10 9.87 9.12 14.48
N LEU A 11 8.62 9.45 14.11
CA LEU A 11 8.34 10.11 12.83
C LEU A 11 8.61 11.62 12.92
N SER A 12 8.32 12.23 14.07
CA SER A 12 8.57 13.66 14.32
C SER A 12 9.88 13.92 15.09
N GLY A 13 10.69 14.88 14.63
CA GLY A 13 11.76 15.51 15.43
C GLY A 13 13.20 15.09 15.14
N GLY A 14 13.71 15.28 13.92
CA GLY A 14 15.17 15.26 13.70
C GLY A 14 15.70 14.70 12.38
N PHE A 15 14.90 14.61 11.33
CA PHE A 15 15.41 14.48 9.95
C PHE A 15 15.02 15.69 9.09
N SER A 16 14.82 16.85 9.74
CA SER A 16 14.65 18.15 9.07
C SER A 16 15.95 18.71 8.47
N ASP A 17 17.11 18.11 8.73
CA ASP A 17 18.40 18.54 8.13
C ASP A 17 19.10 17.45 7.31
N ALA A 18 18.52 16.25 7.19
CA ALA A 18 19.03 15.18 6.33
C ALA A 18 17.89 14.29 5.81
N GLY A 19 17.05 14.83 4.93
CA GLY A 19 16.28 13.98 4.01
C GLY A 19 14.76 14.00 4.14
N ALA A 20 14.15 14.75 5.05
CA ALA A 20 12.80 15.26 4.82
C ALA A 20 12.94 16.64 4.18
N VAL A 21 13.37 16.66 2.91
CA VAL A 21 13.53 17.91 2.21
C VAL A 21 12.20 18.37 1.65
N ALA A 22 11.99 19.68 1.65
CA ALA A 22 10.90 20.30 0.91
C ALA A 22 10.86 19.74 -0.52
N LEU A 23 9.65 19.59 -1.07
CA LEU A 23 9.43 19.23 -2.46
C LEU A 23 9.82 20.42 -3.35
N ASP A 24 11.12 20.67 -3.50
CA ASP A 24 11.66 21.44 -4.61
C ASP A 24 12.23 20.50 -5.68
N ASP A 25 12.34 21.03 -6.90
CA ASP A 25 12.50 20.24 -8.13
C ASP A 25 13.87 19.51 -8.19
N ASP A 26 14.90 20.03 -7.53
CA ASP A 26 16.29 19.52 -7.62
C ASP A 26 16.51 18.21 -6.81
N LEU A 27 15.67 17.94 -5.81
CA LEU A 27 15.81 16.77 -4.92
C LEU A 27 14.97 15.56 -5.34
N ILE A 28 14.07 15.76 -6.30
CA ILE A 28 13.33 14.69 -6.96
C ILE A 28 14.29 13.84 -7.81
N GLU A 29 15.27 14.48 -8.45
CA GLU A 29 16.31 13.80 -9.25
C GLU A 29 17.28 13.00 -8.36
N ALA A 30 17.67 13.53 -7.20
CA ALA A 30 18.53 12.79 -6.25
C ALA A 30 17.83 11.54 -5.67
N ARG A 31 16.49 11.50 -5.58
CA ARG A 31 15.75 10.27 -5.23
C ARG A 31 15.82 9.19 -6.32
N MET A 32 16.17 9.54 -7.57
CA MET A 32 16.34 8.56 -8.65
C MET A 32 17.47 7.56 -8.37
N GLU A 33 18.47 7.94 -7.56
CA GLU A 33 19.58 7.06 -7.19
C GLU A 33 19.16 5.88 -6.27
N GLN A 34 17.94 5.90 -5.70
CA GLN A 34 17.40 4.82 -4.86
C GLN A 34 16.03 4.37 -5.37
N THR A 35 16.02 3.79 -6.56
CA THR A 35 14.80 3.22 -7.15
C THR A 35 14.47 1.90 -6.46
N TRP A 36 13.23 1.76 -5.96
CA TRP A 36 12.72 0.48 -5.48
C TRP A 36 12.90 -0.60 -6.56
N TRP A 37 13.35 -1.79 -6.17
CA TRP A 37 13.37 -2.92 -7.10
C TRP A 37 11.96 -3.18 -7.68
N SER A 38 11.91 -3.33 -9.00
CA SER A 38 10.71 -3.69 -9.75
C SER A 38 10.98 -4.92 -10.62
N PRO A 39 10.03 -5.86 -10.71
CA PRO A 39 10.21 -7.03 -11.56
C PRO A 39 10.14 -6.67 -13.04
N ASP A 40 10.89 -7.42 -13.84
CA ASP A 40 10.79 -7.39 -15.29
C ASP A 40 9.55 -8.18 -15.74
N ILE A 41 8.54 -7.47 -16.22
CA ILE A 41 7.28 -8.05 -16.70
C ILE A 41 6.77 -7.24 -17.90
N PRO A 42 6.31 -7.89 -18.99
CA PRO A 42 5.72 -7.17 -20.11
C PRO A 42 4.52 -6.33 -19.67
N ARG A 43 4.50 -5.06 -20.08
CA ARG A 43 3.46 -4.07 -19.74
C ARG A 43 2.03 -4.59 -19.98
N GLN A 44 1.81 -5.31 -21.08
CA GLN A 44 0.52 -5.90 -21.42
C GLN A 44 0.05 -6.93 -20.37
N GLN A 45 0.96 -7.77 -19.87
CA GLN A 45 0.63 -8.75 -18.82
C GLN A 45 0.35 -8.05 -17.49
N LEU A 46 1.15 -7.05 -17.14
CA LEU A 46 0.94 -6.22 -15.94
C LEU A 46 -0.43 -5.53 -15.98
N LYS A 47 -0.77 -4.87 -17.10
CA LYS A 47 -2.09 -4.24 -17.33
C LYS A 47 -3.24 -5.23 -17.21
N ALA A 48 -3.07 -6.46 -17.70
CA ALA A 48 -4.08 -7.51 -17.60
C ALA A 48 -4.32 -7.96 -16.14
N LEU A 49 -3.26 -8.06 -15.32
CA LEU A 49 -3.35 -8.43 -13.91
C LEU A 49 -4.04 -7.35 -13.06
N MET A 50 -3.82 -6.08 -13.39
CA MET A 50 -4.39 -4.95 -12.63
C MET A 50 -5.85 -4.65 -12.98
N GLN A 51 -6.46 -5.36 -13.95
CA GLN A 51 -7.85 -5.17 -14.34
C GLN A 51 -8.81 -5.46 -13.17
N ARG A 52 -9.58 -4.45 -12.77
CA ARG A 52 -10.56 -4.55 -11.68
C ARG A 52 -11.90 -5.06 -12.17
N ARG A 53 -12.48 -5.99 -11.40
CA ARG A 53 -13.81 -6.56 -11.65
C ARG A 53 -14.54 -6.70 -10.32
N ASP A 54 -15.83 -6.41 -10.28
CA ASP A 54 -16.61 -6.52 -9.04
C ASP A 54 -16.89 -7.97 -8.64
N SER A 55 -17.03 -8.89 -9.61
CA SER A 55 -17.49 -10.25 -9.34
C SER A 55 -16.62 -11.07 -8.37
N PRO A 56 -15.27 -11.03 -8.40
CA PRO A 56 -14.45 -11.77 -7.43
C PRO A 56 -14.65 -11.22 -6.01
N ALA A 57 -14.68 -9.90 -5.85
CA ALA A 57 -14.86 -9.26 -4.56
C ALA A 57 -16.29 -9.43 -4.02
N VAL A 58 -17.33 -9.33 -4.85
CA VAL A 58 -18.72 -9.59 -4.43
C VAL A 58 -18.87 -11.01 -3.87
N ARG A 59 -18.28 -12.03 -4.52
CA ARG A 59 -18.30 -13.41 -4.00
C ARG A 59 -17.53 -13.55 -2.70
N HIS A 60 -16.36 -12.92 -2.60
CA HIS A 60 -15.49 -13.02 -1.43
C HIS A 60 -16.07 -12.29 -0.22
N PHE A 61 -16.47 -11.03 -0.38
CA PHE A 61 -17.11 -10.26 0.68
C PHE A 61 -18.49 -10.82 1.04
N GLY A 62 -19.26 -11.31 0.06
CA GLY A 62 -20.54 -11.96 0.30
C GLY A 62 -20.42 -13.20 1.17
N LEU A 63 -19.50 -14.12 0.84
CA LEU A 63 -19.24 -15.30 1.69
C LEU A 63 -18.72 -14.89 3.07
N TRP A 64 -17.88 -13.86 3.17
CA TRP A 64 -17.38 -13.37 4.45
C TRP A 64 -18.50 -12.82 5.35
N ILE A 65 -19.43 -12.05 4.80
CA ILE A 65 -20.62 -11.57 5.52
C ILE A 65 -21.48 -12.74 5.97
N VAL A 66 -21.72 -13.74 5.12
CA VAL A 66 -22.46 -14.96 5.50
C VAL A 66 -21.76 -15.67 6.66
N LEU A 67 -20.43 -15.84 6.58
CA LEU A 67 -19.64 -16.45 7.65
C LEU A 67 -19.72 -15.65 8.96
N LEU A 68 -19.70 -14.32 8.91
CA LEU A 68 -19.88 -13.45 10.08
C LEU A 68 -21.26 -13.63 10.71
N VAL A 69 -22.32 -13.62 9.90
CA VAL A 69 -23.70 -13.77 10.39
C VAL A 69 -23.91 -15.15 10.99
N VAL A 70 -23.46 -16.22 10.32
CA VAL A 70 -23.61 -17.59 10.79
C VAL A 70 -22.81 -17.82 12.08
N SER A 71 -21.53 -17.45 12.10
CA SER A 71 -20.69 -17.63 13.29
C SER A 71 -21.14 -16.72 14.45
N GLY A 72 -21.57 -15.49 14.16
CA GLY A 72 -22.12 -14.58 15.15
C GLY A 72 -23.43 -15.08 15.75
N SER A 73 -24.31 -15.64 14.93
CA SER A 73 -25.55 -16.27 15.42
C SER A 73 -25.26 -17.48 16.31
N ALA A 74 -24.30 -18.33 15.93
CA ALA A 74 -23.86 -19.45 16.76
C ALA A 74 -23.26 -18.98 18.10
N ALA A 75 -22.47 -17.90 18.08
CA ALA A 75 -21.92 -17.29 19.28
C ALA A 75 -23.01 -16.70 20.20
N ALA A 76 -24.03 -16.04 19.62
CA ALA A 76 -25.16 -15.52 20.37
C ALA A 76 -26.00 -16.63 21.01
N LEU A 77 -26.33 -17.68 20.25
CA LEU A 77 -27.14 -18.81 20.73
C LEU A 77 -26.43 -19.65 21.79
N SER A 78 -25.09 -19.64 21.81
CA SER A 78 -24.30 -20.36 22.80
C SER A 78 -23.98 -19.55 24.05
N TRP A 79 -24.36 -18.26 24.11
CA TRP A 79 -24.10 -17.37 25.23
C TRP A 79 -24.64 -17.95 26.55
N GLY A 80 -23.82 -17.90 27.61
CA GLY A 80 -24.14 -18.52 28.90
C GLY A 80 -23.78 -20.02 29.01
N THR A 81 -23.23 -20.63 27.95
CA THR A 81 -22.74 -22.02 27.96
C THR A 81 -21.25 -22.09 27.63
N TRP A 82 -20.61 -23.24 27.89
CA TRP A 82 -19.22 -23.47 27.49
C TRP A 82 -18.99 -23.44 25.97
N TRP A 83 -20.03 -23.66 25.17
CA TRP A 83 -19.95 -23.55 23.70
C TRP A 83 -19.72 -22.12 23.22
N ALA A 84 -19.95 -21.10 24.06
CA ALA A 84 -19.66 -19.71 23.73
C ALA A 84 -18.16 -19.51 23.42
N VAL A 85 -17.26 -20.19 24.13
CA VAL A 85 -15.81 -19.98 23.96
C VAL A 85 -15.35 -20.32 22.53
N PRO A 86 -15.56 -21.54 21.99
CA PRO A 86 -15.18 -21.84 20.62
C PRO A 86 -16.01 -21.06 19.59
N ALA A 87 -17.29 -20.77 19.85
CA ALA A 87 -18.13 -20.02 18.92
C ALA A 87 -17.66 -18.55 18.76
N PHE A 88 -17.35 -17.87 19.87
CA PHE A 88 -16.77 -16.53 19.82
C PHE A 88 -15.38 -16.57 19.21
N LEU A 89 -14.51 -17.54 19.53
CA LEU A 89 -13.20 -17.64 18.88
C LEU A 89 -13.32 -17.70 17.34
N ILE A 90 -14.26 -18.49 16.81
CA ILE A 90 -14.53 -18.57 15.37
C ILE A 90 -15.03 -17.21 14.83
N TYR A 91 -16.06 -16.65 15.45
CA TYR A 91 -16.61 -15.35 15.05
C TYR A 91 -15.55 -14.24 15.06
N GLY A 92 -14.76 -14.13 16.13
CA GLY A 92 -13.68 -13.14 16.25
C GLY A 92 -12.57 -13.33 15.25
N THR A 93 -12.22 -14.58 14.92
CA THR A 93 -11.22 -14.87 13.87
C THR A 93 -11.71 -14.37 12.51
N ILE A 94 -12.98 -14.63 12.16
CA ILE A 94 -13.58 -14.17 10.90
C ILE A 94 -13.75 -12.65 10.91
N TYR A 95 -14.16 -12.05 12.04
CA TYR A 95 -14.27 -10.61 12.23
C TYR A 95 -12.92 -9.93 12.04
N SER A 96 -11.87 -10.41 12.71
CA SER A 96 -10.53 -9.83 12.63
C SER A 96 -9.84 -10.04 11.28
N SER A 97 -10.34 -10.95 10.45
CA SER A 97 -9.93 -11.07 9.04
C SER A 97 -10.35 -9.86 8.19
N SER A 98 -11.09 -8.90 8.76
CA SER A 98 -11.26 -7.56 8.18
C SER A 98 -9.93 -6.81 8.02
N ASP A 99 -8.83 -7.25 8.66
CA ASP A 99 -7.53 -6.61 8.51
C ASP A 99 -7.04 -6.59 7.06
N ALA A 100 -7.05 -7.74 6.37
CA ALA A 100 -6.69 -7.78 4.95
C ALA A 100 -7.68 -6.99 4.07
N ARG A 101 -8.95 -6.87 4.50
CA ARG A 101 -10.02 -6.18 3.74
C ARG A 101 -9.88 -4.67 3.77
N TRP A 102 -9.60 -4.05 4.91
CA TRP A 102 -9.37 -2.60 4.94
C TRP A 102 -8.13 -2.23 4.14
N HIS A 103 -7.09 -3.05 4.21
CA HIS A 103 -5.83 -2.84 3.50
C HIS A 103 -6.06 -2.84 1.99
N GLU A 104 -6.66 -3.91 1.45
CA GLU A 104 -6.95 -4.01 0.01
C GLU A 104 -7.97 -2.96 -0.47
N CYS A 105 -9.04 -2.72 0.30
CA CYS A 105 -10.00 -1.67 -0.05
C CYS A 105 -9.38 -0.26 -0.01
N GLY A 106 -8.33 -0.06 0.80
CA GLY A 106 -7.55 1.18 0.86
C GLY A 106 -6.83 1.48 -0.44
N HIS A 107 -6.34 0.44 -1.12
CA HIS A 107 -5.78 0.53 -2.49
C HIS A 107 -6.87 0.65 -3.56
N GLY A 108 -8.12 0.31 -3.20
CA GLY A 108 -9.28 0.34 -4.08
C GLY A 108 -9.19 -0.65 -5.24
N THR A 109 -8.47 -1.75 -5.03
CA THR A 109 -8.26 -2.82 -6.00
C THR A 109 -9.33 -3.93 -5.97
N PRO A 110 -10.02 -4.24 -4.84
CA PRO A 110 -11.02 -5.31 -4.83
C PRO A 110 -12.17 -5.11 -5.81
N PHE A 111 -12.74 -3.90 -5.85
CA PHE A 111 -13.89 -3.57 -6.69
C PHE A 111 -13.48 -2.65 -7.84
N ARG A 112 -14.11 -2.82 -9.01
CA ARG A 112 -14.13 -1.80 -10.08
C ARG A 112 -14.95 -0.60 -9.62
N THR A 113 -16.07 -0.87 -8.98
CA THR A 113 -16.99 0.16 -8.47
C THR A 113 -16.42 0.83 -7.23
N HIS A 114 -16.02 2.10 -7.37
CA HIS A 114 -15.27 2.85 -6.34
C HIS A 114 -15.97 2.92 -4.98
N TRP A 115 -17.28 3.20 -4.95
CA TRP A 115 -18.01 3.37 -3.67
C TRP A 115 -18.09 2.06 -2.86
N LEU A 116 -18.01 0.89 -3.51
CA LEU A 116 -17.93 -0.39 -2.81
C LEU A 116 -16.62 -0.51 -2.04
N ASN A 117 -15.48 -0.13 -2.64
CA ASN A 117 -14.21 -0.07 -1.93
C ASN A 117 -14.30 0.85 -0.71
N GLU A 118 -14.87 2.05 -0.85
CA GLU A 118 -14.96 3.00 0.28
C GLU A 118 -15.85 2.50 1.42
N ILE A 119 -17.00 1.87 1.14
CA ILE A 119 -17.86 1.30 2.19
C ILE A 119 -17.13 0.18 2.94
N PHE A 120 -16.58 -0.79 2.21
CA PHE A 120 -15.90 -1.91 2.83
C PHE A 120 -14.59 -1.51 3.50
N TYR A 121 -13.92 -0.47 3.01
CA TYR A 121 -12.79 0.16 3.66
C TYR A 121 -13.17 0.62 5.06
N HIS A 122 -14.15 1.53 5.18
CA HIS A 122 -14.53 2.09 6.48
C HIS A 122 -15.08 1.04 7.46
N ILE A 123 -15.89 0.09 6.99
CA ILE A 123 -16.39 -1.02 7.83
C ILE A 123 -15.22 -1.86 8.35
N SER A 124 -14.33 -2.28 7.46
CA SER A 124 -13.21 -3.17 7.82
C SER A 124 -12.19 -2.48 8.71
N SER A 125 -11.93 -1.19 8.46
CA SER A 125 -11.10 -0.30 9.29
C SER A 125 -11.67 -0.19 10.70
N PHE A 126 -12.98 0.04 10.84
CA PHE A 126 -13.63 0.07 12.16
C PHE A 126 -13.50 -1.27 12.89
N MET A 127 -13.72 -2.38 12.19
CA MET A 127 -13.57 -3.73 12.75
C MET A 127 -12.14 -4.02 13.25
N THR A 128 -11.11 -3.43 12.66
CA THR A 128 -9.72 -3.59 13.12
C THR A 128 -9.23 -2.52 14.09
N ILE A 129 -10.11 -1.62 14.56
CA ILE A 129 -9.74 -0.48 15.41
C ILE A 129 -8.72 0.42 14.69
N ARG A 130 -8.86 0.55 13.37
CA ARG A 130 -8.04 1.44 12.54
C ARG A 130 -8.92 2.58 12.05
N GLU A 131 -8.69 3.80 12.50
CA GLU A 131 -9.44 4.97 12.00
C GLU A 131 -9.14 5.20 10.51
N GLY A 132 -10.16 5.10 9.66
CA GLY A 132 -9.99 5.02 8.21
C GLY A 132 -9.28 6.22 7.56
N ILE A 133 -9.46 7.46 8.03
CA ILE A 133 -8.78 8.60 7.41
C ILE A 133 -7.28 8.59 7.73
N LEU A 134 -6.93 8.46 9.01
CA LEU A 134 -5.54 8.38 9.48
C LEU A 134 -4.83 7.19 8.84
N TRP A 135 -5.43 6.00 8.89
CA TRP A 135 -4.79 4.78 8.41
C TRP A 135 -4.62 4.77 6.89
N ARG A 136 -5.44 5.50 6.12
CA ARG A 136 -5.19 5.69 4.69
C ARG A 136 -3.85 6.38 4.42
N TRP A 137 -3.53 7.41 5.22
CA TRP A 137 -2.27 8.15 5.09
C TRP A 137 -1.08 7.40 5.68
N SER A 138 -1.28 6.75 6.83
CA SER A 138 -0.28 5.85 7.43
C SER A 138 0.13 4.78 6.41
N HIS A 139 -0.86 4.15 5.79
CA HIS A 139 -0.64 3.02 4.89
C HIS A 139 0.00 3.44 3.57
N ALA A 140 -0.43 4.58 3.00
CA ALA A 140 0.23 5.15 1.84
C ALA A 140 1.72 5.40 2.13
N ARG A 141 2.05 5.99 3.28
CA ARG A 141 3.44 6.24 3.68
C ARG A 141 4.22 4.95 3.90
N HIS A 142 3.61 3.92 4.46
CA HIS A 142 4.20 2.59 4.59
C HIS A 142 4.58 2.01 3.22
N HIS A 143 3.73 2.12 2.20
CA HIS A 143 4.09 1.71 0.83
C HIS A 143 5.16 2.61 0.18
N THR A 144 5.27 3.88 0.58
CA THR A 144 6.37 4.75 0.11
C THR A 144 7.72 4.30 0.65
N HIS A 145 7.73 3.95 1.94
CA HIS A 145 8.93 3.85 2.75
C HIS A 145 8.97 2.53 3.51
N THR A 146 8.53 1.43 2.87
CA THR A 146 8.33 0.14 3.54
C THR A 146 9.58 -0.24 4.32
N TYR A 147 9.42 -0.34 5.64
CA TYR A 147 10.47 -0.78 6.56
C TYR A 147 11.72 0.14 6.59
N ILE A 148 11.55 1.42 6.24
CA ILE A 148 12.55 2.49 6.42
C ILE A 148 12.34 3.15 7.78
N VAL A 149 13.34 3.08 8.65
CA VAL A 149 13.26 3.53 10.04
C VAL A 149 13.06 5.04 10.11
N GLY A 150 12.13 5.48 10.97
CA GLY A 150 11.78 6.90 11.12
C GLY A 150 10.91 7.46 10.00
N ARG A 151 10.61 6.68 8.95
CA ARG A 151 9.69 7.06 7.87
C ARG A 151 8.45 6.20 7.81
N ASP A 152 8.56 4.91 8.11
CA ASP A 152 7.42 3.99 8.08
C ASP A 152 6.65 4.01 9.42
N PRO A 153 5.39 4.50 9.43
CA PRO A 153 4.56 4.48 10.63
C PRO A 153 4.09 3.07 11.05
N GLU A 154 4.27 2.06 10.20
CA GLU A 154 3.66 0.73 10.35
C GLU A 154 4.65 -0.39 10.66
N ILE A 155 5.90 -0.06 11.03
CA ILE A 155 6.89 -1.06 11.49
C ILE A 155 6.36 -1.78 12.74
N GLN A 156 5.84 -2.99 12.53
CA GLN A 156 5.20 -3.80 13.57
C GLN A 156 6.21 -4.27 14.64
N VAL A 157 7.42 -4.64 14.20
CA VAL A 157 8.49 -5.18 15.04
C VAL A 157 9.72 -4.28 14.94
N GLN A 158 9.78 -3.31 15.84
CA GLN A 158 10.92 -2.40 15.99
C GLN A 158 12.10 -3.08 16.70
N ARG A 159 13.29 -2.48 16.59
CA ARG A 159 14.54 -3.03 17.13
C ARG A 159 15.09 -2.18 18.29
N PRO A 160 15.51 -2.80 19.40
CA PRO A 160 15.47 -4.24 19.70
C PRO A 160 14.04 -4.79 19.75
N ALA A 161 13.87 -6.04 19.31
CA ALA A 161 12.55 -6.67 19.25
C ALA A 161 11.93 -6.79 20.66
N ASP A 162 10.70 -6.32 20.81
CA ASP A 162 9.92 -6.45 22.03
C ASP A 162 9.11 -7.76 21.99
N LEU A 163 9.73 -8.86 22.46
CA LEU A 163 9.12 -10.19 22.42
C LEU A 163 7.82 -10.27 23.25
N LEU A 164 7.73 -9.51 24.35
CA LEU A 164 6.52 -9.46 25.18
C LEU A 164 5.39 -8.76 24.42
N LYS A 165 5.68 -7.63 23.77
CA LYS A 165 4.73 -6.96 22.88
C LYS A 165 4.24 -7.91 21.78
N ILE A 166 5.14 -8.61 21.10
CA ILE A 166 4.80 -9.56 20.03
C ILE A 166 3.82 -10.63 20.53
N LEU A 167 4.09 -11.22 21.71
CA LEU A 167 3.21 -12.23 22.31
C LEU A 167 1.85 -11.65 22.71
N MET A 168 1.84 -10.50 23.39
CA MET A 168 0.61 -9.84 23.85
C MET A 168 -0.26 -9.35 22.69
N ASP A 169 0.33 -9.04 21.55
CA ASP A 169 -0.39 -8.55 20.37
C ASP A 169 -1.12 -9.64 19.58
N PHE A 170 -0.95 -10.93 19.92
CA PHE A 170 -1.91 -11.97 19.50
C PHE A 170 -3.33 -11.68 20.00
N PHE A 171 -3.44 -10.91 21.09
CA PHE A 171 -4.70 -10.42 21.64
C PHE A 171 -4.83 -8.89 21.56
N TYR A 172 -3.97 -8.23 20.77
CA TYR A 172 -3.95 -6.78 20.59
C TYR A 172 -3.80 -5.97 21.90
N LEU A 173 -3.21 -6.56 22.94
CA LEU A 173 -3.17 -5.96 24.28
C LEU A 173 -2.09 -4.88 24.44
N ARG A 174 -1.06 -4.85 23.58
CA ARG A 174 0.02 -3.85 23.66
C ARG A 174 -0.14 -2.76 22.61
N SER A 175 -0.58 -3.11 21.40
CA SER A 175 -0.84 -2.15 20.31
C SER A 175 -2.24 -1.54 20.35
N GLY A 176 -3.23 -2.23 20.93
CA GLY A 176 -4.61 -1.73 20.97
C GLY A 176 -4.83 -0.48 21.83
N PRO A 177 -4.39 -0.44 23.10
CA PRO A 177 -4.62 0.74 23.93
C PRO A 177 -4.02 2.05 23.36
N PRO A 178 -2.79 2.08 22.82
CA PRO A 178 -2.26 3.26 22.11
C PRO A 178 -3.13 3.67 20.91
N GLU A 179 -3.63 2.72 20.12
CA GLU A 179 -4.50 2.98 18.97
C GLU A 179 -5.83 3.60 19.41
N ILE A 180 -6.47 3.00 20.42
CA ILE A 180 -7.73 3.51 20.98
C ILE A 180 -7.55 4.92 21.52
N TRP A 181 -6.45 5.15 22.25
CA TRP A 181 -6.14 6.46 22.78
C TRP A 181 -5.89 7.49 21.67
N ARG A 182 -5.24 7.08 20.58
CA ARG A 182 -5.05 7.92 19.39
C ARG A 182 -6.38 8.33 18.77
N ILE A 183 -7.33 7.39 18.63
CA ILE A 183 -8.70 7.68 18.15
C ILE A 183 -9.39 8.69 19.07
N ILE A 184 -9.34 8.50 20.39
CA ILE A 184 -9.96 9.41 21.37
C ILE A 184 -9.35 10.81 21.29
N ARG A 185 -8.02 10.91 21.22
CA ARG A 185 -7.30 12.18 21.08
C ARG A 185 -7.66 12.92 19.79
N ASN A 186 -7.73 12.20 18.68
CA ASN A 186 -8.14 12.74 17.39
C ASN A 186 -9.59 13.23 17.43
N ALA A 187 -10.50 12.48 18.08
CA ALA A 187 -11.88 12.90 18.26
C ALA A 187 -12.01 14.21 19.05
N ALA A 188 -11.12 14.42 20.03
CA ALA A 188 -10.99 15.65 20.81
C ALA A 188 -10.26 16.80 20.07
N GLY A 189 -9.84 16.60 18.81
CA GLY A 189 -9.09 17.59 18.02
C GLY A 189 -7.67 17.82 18.52
N ARG A 190 -7.06 16.86 19.21
CA ARG A 190 -5.72 16.94 19.81
C ARG A 190 -4.80 15.80 19.34
N PRO A 191 -4.56 15.67 18.01
CA PRO A 191 -3.72 14.61 17.47
C PRO A 191 -2.28 14.69 18.01
N ASP A 192 -1.58 13.55 17.98
CA ASP A 192 -0.15 13.48 18.28
C ASP A 192 0.69 14.12 17.16
N THR A 193 1.91 14.57 17.48
CA THR A 193 2.82 15.17 16.48
C THR A 193 3.17 14.19 15.36
N ASN A 194 3.34 12.91 15.67
CA ASN A 194 3.62 11.88 14.67
C ASN A 194 2.44 11.72 13.69
N VAL A 195 1.20 11.89 14.14
CA VAL A 195 0.01 11.84 13.26
C VAL A 195 0.00 13.04 12.33
N LEU A 196 0.33 14.23 12.85
CA LEU A 196 0.37 15.45 12.06
C LEU A 196 1.45 15.44 10.96
N ASP A 197 2.47 14.61 11.13
CA ASP A 197 3.59 14.43 10.19
C ASP A 197 3.15 13.75 8.87
N PHE A 198 2.27 12.74 8.94
CA PHE A 198 1.76 12.06 7.74
C PHE A 198 0.31 12.34 7.40
N VAL A 199 -0.50 12.88 8.32
CA VAL A 199 -1.88 13.32 8.02
C VAL A 199 -1.87 14.80 7.66
N PRO A 200 -2.03 15.14 6.38
CA PRO A 200 -1.83 16.51 5.97
C PRO A 200 -3.05 17.39 6.31
N GLU A 201 -2.83 18.70 6.38
CA GLU A 201 -3.73 19.64 7.04
C GLU A 201 -5.18 19.60 6.53
N SER A 202 -5.38 19.54 5.21
CA SER A 202 -6.72 19.51 4.60
C SER A 202 -7.54 18.27 4.95
N GLU A 203 -6.93 17.23 5.53
CA GLU A 203 -7.58 15.98 5.93
C GLU A 203 -7.87 15.89 7.42
N ARG A 204 -7.27 16.77 8.23
CA ARG A 204 -7.36 16.69 9.69
C ARG A 204 -8.80 16.84 10.17
N ALA A 205 -9.58 17.73 9.55
CA ALA A 205 -11.00 17.88 9.88
C ALA A 205 -11.80 16.58 9.63
N LYS A 206 -11.55 15.89 8.51
CA LYS A 206 -12.18 14.61 8.19
C LYS A 206 -11.76 13.52 9.17
N MET A 207 -10.47 13.47 9.53
CA MET A 207 -9.94 12.56 10.55
C MET A 207 -10.60 12.77 11.92
N TYR A 208 -10.76 14.03 12.36
CA TYR A 208 -11.42 14.33 13.64
C TYR A 208 -12.87 13.87 13.66
N TRP A 209 -13.63 14.15 12.59
CA TRP A 209 -15.03 13.72 12.48
C TRP A 209 -15.15 12.20 12.41
N SER A 210 -14.30 11.53 11.62
CA SER A 210 -14.26 10.08 11.56
C SER A 210 -13.93 9.46 12.94
N SER A 211 -12.95 10.02 13.65
CA SER A 211 -12.63 9.61 15.02
C SER A 211 -13.79 9.79 16.00
N ARG A 212 -14.56 10.89 15.88
CA ARG A 212 -15.78 11.12 16.69
C ARG A 212 -16.85 10.08 16.41
N ILE A 213 -17.02 9.68 15.15
CA ILE A 213 -17.95 8.60 14.78
C ILE A 213 -17.52 7.28 15.44
N TYR A 214 -16.23 6.94 15.39
CA TYR A 214 -15.71 5.74 16.05
C TYR A 214 -16.03 5.75 17.55
N VAL A 215 -15.70 6.86 18.24
CA VAL A 215 -15.99 7.02 19.67
C VAL A 215 -17.50 6.93 19.96
N ALA A 216 -18.33 7.57 19.14
CA ALA A 216 -19.79 7.55 19.33
C ALA A 216 -20.39 6.15 19.15
N VAL A 217 -19.94 5.40 18.13
CA VAL A 217 -20.40 4.02 17.90
C VAL A 217 -20.00 3.13 19.08
N VAL A 218 -18.73 3.18 19.51
CA VAL A 218 -18.25 2.37 20.64
C VAL A 218 -18.95 2.74 21.93
N ALA A 219 -19.15 4.03 22.20
CA ALA A 219 -19.91 4.50 23.35
C ALA A 219 -21.37 4.01 23.30
N GLY A 220 -22.00 3.98 22.12
CA GLY A 220 -23.33 3.43 21.92
C GLY A 220 -23.42 1.94 22.32
N PHE A 221 -22.47 1.11 21.89
CA PHE A 221 -22.41 -0.30 22.28
C PHE A 221 -22.08 -0.50 23.76
N ALA A 222 -21.27 0.39 24.36
CA ALA A 222 -21.00 0.38 25.79
C ALA A 222 -22.25 0.73 26.61
N VAL A 223 -22.99 1.77 26.22
CA VAL A 223 -24.28 2.15 26.83
C VAL A 223 -25.30 1.02 26.68
N TRP A 224 -25.38 0.40 25.49
CA TRP A 224 -26.24 -0.75 25.28
C TRP A 224 -25.87 -1.90 26.24
N SER A 225 -24.59 -2.22 26.37
CA SER A 225 -24.11 -3.26 27.28
C SER A 225 -24.49 -2.99 28.75
N LEU A 226 -24.38 -1.74 29.19
CA LEU A 226 -24.82 -1.32 30.53
C LEU A 226 -26.34 -1.45 30.70
N ALA A 227 -27.12 -1.03 29.69
CA ALA A 227 -28.57 -1.08 29.72
C ALA A 227 -29.12 -2.51 29.82
N VAL A 228 -28.45 -3.49 29.21
CA VAL A 228 -28.85 -4.91 29.30
C VAL A 228 -28.15 -5.67 30.44
N GLY A 229 -27.27 -5.02 31.21
CA GLY A 229 -26.50 -5.67 32.28
C GLY A 229 -25.56 -6.77 31.79
N SER A 230 -25.10 -6.70 30.52
CA SER A 230 -24.27 -7.71 29.89
C SER A 230 -23.33 -7.08 28.87
N PHE A 231 -22.07 -7.51 28.85
CA PHE A 231 -21.08 -7.07 27.85
C PHE A 231 -21.23 -7.78 26.49
N LEU A 232 -22.28 -8.58 26.30
CA LEU A 232 -22.55 -9.30 25.06
C LEU A 232 -22.57 -8.40 23.80
N PRO A 233 -23.15 -7.18 23.80
CA PRO A 233 -23.08 -6.31 22.63
C PRO A 233 -21.63 -5.99 22.22
N MET A 234 -20.73 -5.76 23.19
CA MET A 234 -19.31 -5.56 22.95
C MET A 234 -18.58 -6.84 22.50
N MET A 235 -19.13 -8.02 22.76
CA MET A 235 -18.59 -9.26 22.20
C MET A 235 -18.84 -9.37 20.69
N PHE A 236 -19.78 -8.61 20.12
CA PHE A 236 -20.02 -8.58 18.67
C PHE A 236 -19.32 -7.43 17.96
N VAL A 237 -18.97 -6.37 18.69
CA VAL A 237 -18.35 -5.16 18.14
C VAL A 237 -17.22 -4.72 19.06
N TRP A 238 -16.08 -4.35 18.48
CA TRP A 238 -14.87 -3.91 19.21
C TRP A 238 -14.05 -5.02 19.89
N LEU A 239 -14.60 -5.79 20.83
CA LEU A 239 -13.86 -6.89 21.48
C LEU A 239 -13.41 -8.02 20.53
N PRO A 240 -14.06 -8.30 19.39
CA PRO A 240 -13.58 -9.32 18.45
C PRO A 240 -12.13 -9.15 18.01
N ARG A 241 -11.62 -7.91 17.92
CA ARG A 241 -10.22 -7.66 17.59
C ARG A 241 -9.26 -8.22 18.66
N PHE A 242 -9.68 -8.22 19.92
CA PHE A 242 -8.86 -8.66 21.05
C PHE A 242 -8.87 -10.18 21.20
N TYR A 243 -10.03 -10.84 21.14
CA TYR A 243 -10.07 -12.31 21.30
C TYR A 243 -9.92 -13.07 19.98
N GLY A 244 -10.04 -12.40 18.84
CA GLY A 244 -9.97 -12.98 17.50
C GLY A 244 -8.80 -12.50 16.63
N GLY A 245 -7.97 -11.58 17.13
CA GLY A 245 -6.84 -10.99 16.40
C GLY A 245 -5.67 -11.92 16.12
N TRP A 246 -5.66 -13.13 16.73
CA TRP A 246 -4.54 -14.07 16.69
C TRP A 246 -4.12 -14.44 15.27
N LEU A 247 -5.07 -14.67 14.35
CA LEU A 247 -4.76 -15.08 12.98
C LEU A 247 -4.13 -13.94 12.20
N HIS A 248 -4.61 -12.70 12.41
CA HIS A 248 -3.98 -11.53 11.83
C HIS A 248 -2.55 -11.36 12.36
N GLN A 249 -2.32 -11.51 13.67
CA GLN A 249 -0.95 -11.43 14.22
C GLN A 249 -0.05 -12.55 13.66
N LEU A 250 -0.58 -13.77 13.57
CA LEU A 250 0.12 -14.93 13.01
C LEU A 250 0.56 -14.70 11.56
N LEU A 251 -0.30 -14.13 10.72
CA LEU A 251 0.01 -13.90 9.31
C LEU A 251 0.76 -12.58 9.09
N GLY A 252 0.42 -11.52 9.82
CA GLY A 252 1.05 -10.20 9.74
C GLY A 252 2.51 -10.20 10.17
N LEU A 253 2.85 -10.95 11.24
CA LEU A 253 4.26 -11.16 11.60
C LEU A 253 5.05 -11.77 10.45
N THR A 254 4.40 -12.51 9.55
CA THR A 254 5.10 -13.11 8.42
C THR A 254 5.45 -12.15 7.30
N GLN A 255 5.04 -10.88 7.36
CA GLN A 255 5.27 -9.91 6.31
C GLN A 255 6.71 -9.38 6.29
N HIS A 256 7.15 -8.82 7.42
CA HIS A 256 8.44 -8.10 7.51
C HIS A 256 9.31 -8.53 8.70
N ALA A 257 8.72 -9.11 9.76
CA ALA A 257 9.44 -9.32 11.02
C ALA A 257 10.71 -10.17 10.82
N GLY A 258 11.83 -9.72 11.41
CA GLY A 258 13.13 -10.38 11.29
C GLY A 258 13.90 -10.09 9.99
N LEU A 259 13.32 -9.41 9.00
CA LEU A 259 13.97 -9.06 7.73
C LEU A 259 14.75 -7.72 7.81
N ALA A 260 15.48 -7.37 6.75
CA ALA A 260 16.33 -6.18 6.68
C ALA A 260 15.51 -4.89 6.73
N GLU A 261 15.95 -3.89 7.51
CA GLU A 261 15.43 -2.51 7.54
C GLU A 261 16.33 -1.60 6.70
N ASP A 262 15.81 -0.46 6.26
CA ASP A 262 16.57 0.59 5.54
C ASP A 262 17.14 0.14 4.18
N THR A 263 16.40 -0.73 3.47
CA THR A 263 16.74 -1.18 2.11
C THR A 263 15.64 -0.82 1.12
N PHE A 264 16.04 -0.44 -0.11
CA PHE A 264 15.13 -0.12 -1.22
C PHE A 264 14.87 -1.35 -2.12
N ASP A 265 14.85 -2.54 -1.54
CA ASP A 265 14.53 -3.79 -2.23
C ASP A 265 13.53 -4.61 -1.41
N HIS A 266 12.30 -4.70 -1.90
CA HIS A 266 11.24 -5.48 -1.27
C HIS A 266 11.60 -6.96 -1.07
N ARG A 267 12.52 -7.50 -1.87
CA ARG A 267 12.99 -8.89 -1.75
C ARG A 267 13.77 -9.14 -0.46
N GLU A 268 14.35 -8.09 0.12
CA GLU A 268 15.15 -8.17 1.34
C GLU A 268 14.35 -7.89 2.62
N ASN A 269 13.30 -7.07 2.51
CA ASN A 269 12.50 -6.60 3.65
C ASN A 269 11.07 -7.18 3.70
N THR A 270 10.65 -7.92 2.66
CA THR A 270 9.31 -8.49 2.52
C THR A 270 9.37 -9.97 2.10
N ARG A 271 8.33 -10.76 2.41
CA ARG A 271 8.30 -12.19 2.06
C ARG A 271 6.92 -12.74 1.76
N THR A 272 6.96 -13.84 1.00
CA THR A 272 5.79 -14.61 0.55
C THR A 272 5.80 -15.98 1.19
N VAL A 273 4.62 -16.41 1.67
CA VAL A 273 4.44 -17.64 2.43
C VAL A 273 3.24 -18.40 1.89
N TYR A 274 3.38 -19.70 1.63
CA TYR A 274 2.24 -20.55 1.32
C TYR A 274 1.49 -20.93 2.60
N VAL A 275 0.17 -20.77 2.54
CA VAL A 275 -0.76 -21.08 3.62
C VAL A 275 -1.95 -21.87 3.06
N ASN A 276 -2.68 -22.55 3.95
CA ASN A 276 -3.83 -23.35 3.56
C ASN A 276 -4.96 -22.47 2.96
N PRO A 277 -5.90 -23.06 2.18
CA PRO A 277 -6.96 -22.31 1.50
C PRO A 277 -7.85 -21.46 2.43
N ILE A 278 -8.09 -21.89 3.67
CA ILE A 278 -8.91 -21.14 4.64
C ILE A 278 -8.21 -19.85 5.05
N PHE A 279 -6.93 -19.95 5.43
CA PHE A 279 -6.14 -18.78 5.83
C PHE A 279 -5.94 -17.84 4.65
N ARG A 280 -5.70 -18.38 3.47
CA ARG A 280 -5.60 -17.62 2.23
C ARG A 280 -6.88 -16.84 1.90
N TYR A 281 -8.04 -17.45 2.12
CA TYR A 281 -9.32 -16.78 1.96
C TYR A 281 -9.51 -15.65 2.98
N LEU A 282 -9.29 -15.93 4.27
CA LEU A 282 -9.44 -14.95 5.34
C LEU A 282 -8.46 -13.78 5.18
N TYR A 283 -7.26 -14.07 4.70
CA TYR A 283 -6.17 -13.11 4.52
C TYR A 283 -6.13 -12.47 3.13
N MET A 284 -7.15 -12.69 2.30
CA MET A 284 -7.24 -12.12 0.94
C MET A 284 -5.95 -12.29 0.13
N ASN A 285 -5.40 -13.50 0.05
CA ASN A 285 -4.13 -13.75 -0.67
C ASN A 285 -2.95 -12.85 -0.24
N MET A 286 -3.02 -12.10 0.87
CA MET A 286 -1.96 -11.23 1.36
C MET A 286 -0.75 -12.02 1.91
N ASN A 287 -0.81 -13.35 1.80
CA ASN A 287 0.33 -14.23 1.96
C ASN A 287 1.35 -14.08 0.80
N TYR A 288 0.93 -13.47 -0.32
CA TYR A 288 1.76 -12.97 -1.42
C TYR A 288 2.18 -11.51 -1.17
N HIS A 289 2.79 -11.28 0.00
CA HIS A 289 3.03 -9.92 0.48
C HIS A 289 4.18 -9.22 -0.27
N LEU A 290 5.19 -9.98 -0.71
CA LEU A 290 6.26 -9.44 -1.55
C LEU A 290 5.69 -8.92 -2.87
N GLU A 291 4.85 -9.72 -3.51
CA GLU A 291 4.15 -9.35 -4.74
C GLU A 291 3.32 -8.09 -4.52
N HIS A 292 2.54 -8.07 -3.42
CA HIS A 292 1.73 -6.91 -3.03
C HIS A 292 2.56 -5.62 -2.93
N HIS A 293 3.69 -5.65 -2.23
CA HIS A 293 4.53 -4.45 -2.07
C HIS A 293 5.21 -3.99 -3.37
N THR A 294 5.59 -4.93 -4.23
CA THR A 294 6.18 -4.58 -5.52
C THR A 294 5.16 -3.94 -6.47
N THR A 295 3.88 -4.30 -6.34
CA THR A 295 2.81 -3.78 -7.21
C THR A 295 1.46 -3.80 -6.48
N PRO A 296 1.19 -2.83 -5.59
CA PRO A 296 -0.01 -2.80 -4.73
C PRO A 296 -1.30 -2.59 -5.53
N MET A 297 -1.15 -2.26 -6.80
CA MET A 297 -2.19 -2.14 -7.80
C MET A 297 -2.85 -3.45 -8.22
N ILE A 298 -2.14 -4.57 -8.09
CA ILE A 298 -2.68 -5.87 -8.50
C ILE A 298 -3.67 -6.31 -7.43
N PRO A 299 -4.94 -6.55 -7.78
CA PRO A 299 -5.94 -6.95 -6.81
C PRO A 299 -5.62 -8.31 -6.21
N TYR A 300 -5.99 -8.53 -4.95
CA TYR A 300 -5.71 -9.76 -4.23
C TYR A 300 -5.94 -11.07 -5.01
N HIS A 301 -6.98 -11.14 -5.84
CA HIS A 301 -7.34 -12.35 -6.58
C HIS A 301 -6.38 -12.68 -7.73
N ALA A 302 -5.62 -11.70 -8.21
CA ALA A 302 -4.61 -11.84 -9.26
C ALA A 302 -3.17 -12.02 -8.71
N LEU A 303 -2.90 -11.69 -7.45
CA LEU A 303 -1.61 -11.93 -6.78
C LEU A 303 -1.03 -13.34 -6.99
N PRO A 304 -1.82 -14.43 -6.99
CA PRO A 304 -1.27 -15.78 -7.21
C PRO A 304 -0.74 -15.99 -8.63
N GLN A 305 -1.41 -15.40 -9.62
CA GLN A 305 -0.95 -15.43 -11.02
C GLN A 305 0.30 -14.57 -11.18
N TYR A 306 0.30 -13.39 -10.55
CA TYR A 306 1.44 -12.50 -10.56
C TYR A 306 2.68 -13.13 -9.90
N HIS A 307 2.49 -13.81 -8.77
CA HIS A 307 3.54 -14.58 -8.10
C HIS A 307 4.24 -15.55 -9.05
N GLU A 308 3.49 -16.34 -9.83
CA GLU A 308 4.10 -17.32 -10.74
C GLU A 308 4.88 -16.65 -11.89
N LEU A 309 4.48 -15.44 -12.33
CA LEU A 309 5.19 -14.71 -13.39
C LEU A 309 6.53 -14.15 -12.92
N ILE A 310 6.63 -13.68 -11.68
CA ILE A 310 7.85 -13.05 -11.15
C ILE A 310 8.67 -13.98 -10.25
N LYS A 311 8.19 -15.21 -10.01
CA LYS A 311 8.76 -16.16 -9.03
C LYS A 311 10.26 -16.37 -9.18
N ASN A 312 10.74 -16.44 -10.42
CA ASN A 312 12.14 -16.63 -10.79
C ASN A 312 13.03 -15.41 -10.48
N GLN A 313 12.44 -14.23 -10.26
CA GLN A 313 13.13 -12.98 -9.93
C GLN A 313 13.09 -12.66 -8.42
N THR A 314 12.37 -13.48 -7.64
CA THR A 314 12.12 -13.29 -6.20
C THR A 314 12.78 -14.38 -5.34
N PRO A 315 13.11 -14.12 -4.07
CA PRO A 315 13.58 -15.17 -3.18
C PRO A 315 12.51 -16.25 -2.99
N PRO A 316 12.90 -17.53 -2.86
CA PRO A 316 11.94 -18.64 -2.75
C PRO A 316 10.86 -18.40 -1.70
N ALA A 317 9.60 -18.60 -2.09
CA ALA A 317 8.48 -18.52 -1.16
C ALA A 317 8.61 -19.59 -0.07
N TYR A 318 8.25 -19.24 1.15
CA TYR A 318 8.21 -20.19 2.23
C TYR A 318 7.09 -21.21 2.02
N THR A 319 7.39 -22.49 2.20
CA THR A 319 6.45 -23.60 1.95
C THR A 319 5.37 -23.74 3.02
N SER A 320 5.59 -23.18 4.20
CA SER A 320 4.66 -23.23 5.33
C SER A 320 4.96 -22.13 6.37
N LEU A 321 3.97 -21.86 7.22
CA LEU A 321 4.17 -21.03 8.41
C LEU A 321 5.26 -21.60 9.33
N TRP A 322 5.36 -22.94 9.44
CA TRP A 322 6.38 -23.56 10.27
C TRP A 322 7.81 -23.19 9.83
N GLN A 323 8.09 -23.25 8.53
CA GLN A 323 9.40 -22.91 7.98
C GLN A 323 9.77 -21.45 8.33
N VAL A 324 8.81 -20.55 8.16
CA VAL A 324 8.96 -19.13 8.52
C VAL A 324 9.27 -18.95 10.00
N TYR A 325 8.41 -19.49 10.88
CA TYR A 325 8.53 -19.26 12.32
C TYR A 325 9.78 -19.92 12.90
N ARG A 326 10.24 -21.03 12.33
CA ARG A 326 11.49 -21.71 12.70
C ARG A 326 12.73 -20.81 12.48
N GLU A 327 12.73 -19.96 11.47
CA GLU A 327 13.82 -19.01 11.19
C GLU A 327 13.60 -17.66 11.90
N MET A 328 12.36 -17.16 11.88
CA MET A 328 11.99 -15.86 12.41
C MET A 328 12.11 -15.79 13.94
N ILE A 329 11.67 -16.80 14.70
CA ILE A 329 11.72 -16.74 16.16
C ILE A 329 13.17 -16.60 16.67
N PRO A 330 14.15 -17.42 16.26
CA PRO A 330 15.54 -17.23 16.64
C PRO A 330 16.09 -15.86 16.24
N ALA A 331 15.72 -15.35 15.05
CA ALA A 331 16.13 -14.03 14.60
C ALA A 331 15.60 -12.91 15.50
N LEU A 332 14.33 -12.97 15.88
CA LEU A 332 13.70 -12.00 16.79
C LEU A 332 14.31 -12.07 18.19
N ILE A 333 14.62 -13.27 18.70
CA ILE A 333 15.33 -13.43 19.97
C ILE A 333 16.70 -12.75 19.89
N LYS A 334 17.47 -13.03 18.82
CA LYS A 334 18.78 -12.42 18.61
C LYS A 334 18.70 -10.89 18.51
N GLN A 335 17.72 -10.36 17.77
CA GLN A 335 17.43 -8.92 17.71
C GLN A 335 17.06 -8.31 19.07
N ALA A 336 16.42 -9.08 19.93
CA ALA A 336 16.03 -8.64 21.27
C ALA A 336 17.21 -8.69 22.26
N THR A 337 18.00 -9.76 22.27
CA THR A 337 18.93 -10.09 23.37
C THR A 337 20.40 -9.87 23.05
N GLU A 338 20.81 -9.98 21.78
CA GLU A 338 22.22 -10.01 21.38
C GLU A 338 22.59 -8.83 20.47
N ASP A 339 21.97 -8.76 19.30
CA ASP A 339 22.34 -7.85 18.22
C ASP A 339 21.09 -7.26 17.54
N PRO A 340 20.68 -6.03 17.91
CA PRO A 340 19.56 -5.34 17.27
C PRO A 340 19.75 -5.06 15.77
N SER A 341 20.96 -5.16 15.23
CA SER A 341 21.20 -4.99 13.80
C SER A 341 20.96 -6.27 13.00
N TYR A 342 20.97 -7.43 13.66
CA TYR A 342 20.77 -8.74 13.03
C TYR A 342 19.48 -8.77 12.21
N HIS A 343 19.54 -9.37 11.03
CA HIS A 343 18.37 -9.68 10.22
C HIS A 343 18.61 -10.98 9.45
N LEU A 344 17.51 -11.61 9.04
CA LEU A 344 17.57 -12.72 8.11
C LEU A 344 17.95 -12.19 6.73
N THR A 345 18.83 -12.91 6.05
CA THR A 345 19.18 -12.65 4.65
C THR A 345 18.56 -13.73 3.79
N ARG A 346 17.84 -13.33 2.75
CA ARG A 346 17.22 -14.24 1.79
C ARG A 346 18.04 -14.25 0.52
N ALA A 347 18.14 -15.41 -0.12
CA ALA A 347 18.82 -15.52 -1.41
C ALA A 347 17.99 -14.78 -2.47
N VAL A 348 18.41 -13.57 -2.81
CA VAL A 348 17.86 -12.81 -3.93
C VAL A 348 18.45 -13.39 -5.22
N PRO A 349 17.62 -13.86 -6.18
CA PRO A 349 18.14 -14.32 -7.46
C PRO A 349 18.99 -13.22 -8.09
N THR A 350 20.24 -13.55 -8.40
CA THR A 350 21.08 -12.67 -9.23
C THR A 350 20.36 -12.51 -10.56
N PRO A 351 20.29 -11.31 -11.15
CA PRO A 351 19.77 -11.16 -12.50
C PRO A 351 20.47 -12.20 -13.38
N ILE A 352 19.70 -13.08 -14.00
CA ILE A 352 20.25 -13.86 -15.11
C ILE A 352 20.65 -12.77 -16.09
N THR A 353 21.95 -12.57 -16.29
CA THR A 353 22.46 -11.87 -17.45
C THR A 353 22.02 -12.75 -18.63
N GLN A 354 20.77 -12.59 -19.06
CA GLN A 354 20.39 -13.04 -20.37
C GLN A 354 21.24 -12.19 -21.29
N SER A 355 22.21 -12.87 -21.90
CA SER A 355 22.94 -12.42 -23.06
C SER A 355 21.94 -12.27 -24.22
N THR A 356 21.13 -11.25 -24.11
CA THR A 356 20.52 -10.46 -25.16
C THR A 356 20.26 -9.12 -24.48
N ALA A 357 21.19 -8.20 -24.66
CA ALA A 357 20.86 -6.79 -24.59
C ALA A 357 19.77 -6.53 -25.64
N GLU A 358 18.52 -6.72 -25.25
CA GLU A 358 17.47 -5.77 -25.55
C GLU A 358 17.37 -4.92 -24.26
N SER A 359 18.39 -4.14 -23.94
CA SER A 359 18.26 -2.69 -24.07
C SER A 359 16.80 -2.28 -24.34
N MET A 360 16.15 -1.66 -23.35
CA MET A 360 15.37 -0.44 -23.61
C MET A 360 16.00 0.24 -24.81
N PRO A 361 15.33 0.52 -25.94
CA PRO A 361 16.01 0.92 -27.14
C PRO A 361 16.98 2.06 -26.86
N THR A 362 18.25 1.69 -26.72
CA THR A 362 19.42 2.57 -26.82
C THR A 362 19.79 2.68 -28.29
N ALA A 363 18.80 2.51 -29.18
CA ALA A 363 18.78 3.31 -30.38
C ALA A 363 18.44 4.73 -29.92
N VAL A 364 19.47 5.47 -29.50
CA VAL A 364 19.60 6.81 -30.05
C VAL A 364 19.58 6.57 -31.56
N PRO A 365 18.50 6.91 -32.30
CA PRO A 365 18.69 7.06 -33.72
C PRO A 365 19.82 8.07 -33.80
N SER A 366 20.93 7.71 -34.46
CA SER A 366 21.90 8.69 -34.89
C SER A 366 21.08 9.83 -35.44
N SER A 367 21.17 10.97 -34.74
CA SER A 367 20.36 12.15 -34.95
C SER A 367 20.16 12.31 -36.45
N PRO A 368 18.93 12.20 -36.95
CA PRO A 368 18.70 12.57 -38.33
C PRO A 368 19.00 14.08 -38.31
N GLU A 369 20.17 14.44 -38.84
CA GLU A 369 20.58 15.84 -39.05
C GLU A 369 19.56 16.44 -39.99
N PHE A 370 18.49 16.99 -39.42
CA PHE A 370 17.51 17.74 -40.17
C PHE A 370 17.17 19.02 -39.43
N SER A 371 17.72 20.09 -40.03
CA SER A 371 17.08 21.37 -40.26
C SER A 371 16.35 21.98 -39.07
N GLN A 372 17.09 22.77 -38.30
CA GLN A 372 16.53 23.96 -37.66
C GLN A 372 15.77 24.80 -38.71
N ALA A 373 14.45 24.77 -38.64
CA ALA A 373 13.61 25.95 -38.82
C ALA A 373 12.15 25.59 -38.48
N ASP A 374 11.53 26.44 -37.66
CA ASP A 374 10.08 26.66 -37.55
C ASP A 374 9.27 26.01 -36.39
N ALA A 375 9.77 25.87 -35.14
CA ALA A 375 8.90 25.47 -34.01
C ALA A 375 9.55 25.54 -32.59
N GLN A 376 9.90 26.73 -32.07
CA GLN A 376 10.74 26.87 -30.86
C GLN A 376 10.28 26.20 -29.54
N ASP A 377 9.09 25.62 -29.45
CA ASP A 377 8.58 24.95 -28.23
C ASP A 377 8.06 23.51 -28.45
N TRP A 378 7.99 22.98 -29.68
CA TRP A 378 7.44 21.63 -29.95
C TRP A 378 8.54 20.60 -30.12
N VAL A 379 8.42 19.48 -29.40
CA VAL A 379 9.35 18.35 -29.43
C VAL A 379 8.62 17.08 -29.85
N ALA A 380 9.25 16.31 -30.73
CA ALA A 380 8.77 14.99 -31.11
C ALA A 380 8.98 14.00 -29.96
N VAL A 381 7.94 13.24 -29.63
CA VAL A 381 7.94 12.29 -28.51
C VAL A 381 8.07 10.85 -28.99
N CYS A 382 7.11 10.37 -29.78
CA CYS A 382 7.05 9.00 -30.30
C CYS A 382 6.16 8.93 -31.55
N ALA A 383 6.16 7.80 -32.23
CA ALA A 383 5.19 7.53 -33.28
C ALA A 383 3.79 7.26 -32.68
N ALA A 384 2.74 7.64 -33.39
CA ALA A 384 1.36 7.53 -32.91
C ALA A 384 0.89 6.07 -32.68
N ASP A 385 1.50 5.11 -33.37
CA ASP A 385 1.25 3.67 -33.26
C ASP A 385 2.05 2.98 -32.14
N GLU A 386 3.03 3.68 -31.54
CA GLU A 386 3.76 3.19 -30.36
C GLU A 386 2.96 3.39 -29.05
N LEU A 387 1.89 4.18 -29.08
CA LEU A 387 1.03 4.45 -27.93
C LEU A 387 -0.38 3.90 -28.16
N ASP A 388 -0.68 2.78 -27.49
CA ASP A 388 -1.99 2.15 -27.53
C ASP A 388 -3.08 3.01 -26.87
N GLU A 389 -4.33 2.79 -27.27
CA GLU A 389 -5.48 3.45 -26.65
C GLU A 389 -5.58 3.11 -25.16
N ASN A 390 -5.88 4.12 -24.33
CA ASN A 390 -5.87 4.04 -22.88
C ASN A 390 -4.54 3.53 -22.34
N ASP A 391 -3.43 4.08 -22.85
CA ASP A 391 -2.09 3.80 -22.35
C ASP A 391 -1.28 5.07 -22.08
N VAL A 392 -0.14 4.90 -21.42
CA VAL A 392 0.79 5.99 -21.07
C VAL A 392 2.22 5.66 -21.47
N LEU A 393 2.91 6.61 -22.08
CA LEU A 393 4.34 6.54 -22.39
C LEU A 393 5.10 7.59 -21.59
N GLY A 394 6.24 7.17 -21.00
CA GLY A 394 7.16 8.08 -20.35
C GLY A 394 8.08 8.72 -21.38
N PHE A 395 8.29 10.03 -21.27
CA PHE A 395 9.18 10.78 -22.15
C PHE A 395 10.09 11.68 -21.32
N GLU A 396 11.41 11.55 -21.48
CA GLU A 396 12.37 12.40 -20.81
C GLU A 396 12.91 13.46 -21.78
N HIS A 397 12.87 14.72 -21.38
CA HIS A 397 13.43 15.81 -22.18
C HIS A 397 13.99 16.91 -21.29
N ARG A 398 15.29 17.21 -21.48
CA ARG A 398 16.03 18.24 -20.72
C ARG A 398 15.92 18.04 -19.21
N GLY A 399 16.15 16.81 -18.73
CA GLY A 399 16.10 16.44 -17.32
C GLY A 399 14.69 16.31 -16.73
N ARG A 400 13.63 16.65 -17.49
CA ARG A 400 12.25 16.54 -17.01
C ARG A 400 11.58 15.30 -17.57
N VAL A 401 10.79 14.64 -16.71
CA VAL A 401 9.99 13.47 -17.07
C VAL A 401 8.56 13.92 -17.35
N TYR A 402 8.02 13.47 -18.48
CA TYR A 402 6.66 13.70 -18.95
C TYR A 402 5.93 12.38 -19.12
N ALA A 403 4.60 12.44 -19.05
CA ALA A 403 3.74 11.31 -19.34
C ALA A 403 2.79 11.68 -20.48
N ILE A 404 2.80 10.87 -21.54
CA ILE A 404 1.99 11.05 -22.74
C ILE A 404 0.90 9.99 -22.76
N TYR A 405 -0.33 10.40 -23.02
CA TYR A 405 -1.51 9.54 -22.98
C TYR A 405 -2.24 9.55 -24.30
N ARG A 406 -2.92 8.45 -24.60
CA ARG A 406 -3.90 8.35 -25.68
C ARG A 406 -5.26 7.94 -25.10
N LEU A 407 -6.28 8.74 -25.35
CA LEU A 407 -7.66 8.52 -24.92
C LEU A 407 -8.62 8.66 -26.11
N ASP A 408 -9.77 7.99 -26.02
CA ASP A 408 -10.91 8.15 -26.93
C ASP A 408 -10.50 8.16 -28.42
N GLY A 409 -9.82 7.10 -28.88
CA GLY A 409 -9.21 7.04 -30.22
C GLY A 409 -7.88 7.80 -30.31
N ASP A 410 -7.80 8.81 -31.19
CA ASP A 410 -6.56 9.53 -31.51
C ASP A 410 -6.42 10.87 -30.75
N THR A 411 -7.00 10.94 -29.54
CA THR A 411 -6.85 12.13 -28.70
C THR A 411 -5.66 11.95 -27.76
N TYR A 412 -4.69 12.85 -27.87
CA TYR A 412 -3.43 12.76 -27.11
C TYR A 412 -3.32 13.86 -26.06
N TYR A 413 -2.74 13.51 -24.92
CA TYR A 413 -2.55 14.40 -23.78
C TYR A 413 -1.13 14.26 -23.24
N ALA A 414 -0.62 15.32 -22.60
CA ALA A 414 0.63 15.26 -21.87
C ALA A 414 0.52 15.96 -20.52
N THR A 415 1.15 15.37 -19.51
CA THR A 415 1.31 15.97 -18.19
C THR A 415 2.76 15.91 -17.73
N ASP A 416 3.04 16.52 -16.58
CA ASP A 416 4.22 16.13 -15.81
C ASP A 416 4.19 14.60 -15.60
N GLY A 417 5.34 13.95 -15.73
CA GLY A 417 5.47 12.49 -15.70
C GLY A 417 5.67 11.92 -14.30
N LEU A 418 5.87 12.78 -13.30
CA LEU A 418 6.07 12.38 -11.91
C LEU A 418 4.83 12.71 -11.08
N CYS A 419 4.42 11.75 -10.26
CA CYS A 419 3.30 11.90 -9.34
C CYS A 419 3.60 13.00 -8.31
N THR A 420 2.70 13.98 -8.17
CA THR A 420 2.88 15.10 -7.22
C THR A 420 2.80 14.70 -5.73
N HIS A 421 2.61 13.42 -5.41
CA HIS A 421 2.58 12.93 -4.03
C HIS A 421 4.00 12.60 -3.55
N GLU A 422 4.65 11.63 -4.18
CA GLU A 422 5.97 11.11 -3.76
C GLU A 422 6.92 10.87 -4.96
N GLY A 423 6.65 11.49 -6.11
CA GLY A 423 7.56 11.48 -7.26
C GLY A 423 7.57 10.19 -8.09
N ALA A 424 6.67 9.24 -7.84
CA ALA A 424 6.59 8.01 -8.65
C ALA A 424 6.34 8.31 -10.13
N ALA A 425 7.09 7.65 -11.02
CA ALA A 425 6.91 7.78 -12.46
C ALA A 425 5.52 7.26 -12.89
N LEU A 426 4.69 8.16 -13.42
CA LEU A 426 3.32 7.86 -13.84
C LEU A 426 3.28 6.92 -15.05
N ALA A 427 4.35 6.85 -15.83
CA ALA A 427 4.48 5.90 -16.94
C ALA A 427 4.40 4.43 -16.51
N GLY A 428 4.71 4.12 -15.24
CA GLY A 428 4.51 2.79 -14.65
C GLY A 428 3.08 2.54 -14.15
N GLY A 429 2.22 3.56 -14.19
CA GLY A 429 0.83 3.54 -13.74
C GLY A 429 -0.14 2.97 -14.77
N LEU A 430 -1.43 3.21 -14.54
CA LEU A 430 -2.51 2.77 -15.44
C LEU A 430 -3.44 3.90 -15.82
N VAL A 431 -3.79 3.94 -17.10
CA VAL A 431 -4.89 4.78 -17.58
C VAL A 431 -6.21 4.04 -17.37
N VAL A 432 -7.10 4.60 -16.55
CA VAL A 432 -8.41 4.03 -16.20
C VAL A 432 -9.42 5.16 -16.06
N ASP A 433 -10.55 5.05 -16.77
CA ASP A 433 -11.66 6.02 -16.73
C ASP A 433 -11.21 7.47 -17.01
N GLY A 434 -10.37 7.69 -18.03
CA GLY A 434 -9.83 9.01 -18.39
C GLY A 434 -8.83 9.58 -17.37
N CYS A 435 -8.43 8.80 -16.37
CA CYS A 435 -7.47 9.19 -15.35
C CYS A 435 -6.19 8.37 -15.41
N ILE A 436 -5.06 8.97 -15.06
CA ILE A 436 -3.81 8.25 -14.79
C ILE A 436 -3.77 7.90 -13.30
N GLU A 437 -3.70 6.60 -13.01
CA GLU A 437 -3.55 6.09 -11.66
C GLU A 437 -2.08 5.77 -11.37
N CYS A 438 -1.51 6.46 -10.37
CA CYS A 438 -0.16 6.30 -9.89
C CYS A 438 0.11 4.83 -9.49
N PRO A 439 1.24 4.23 -9.91
CA PRO A 439 1.55 2.83 -9.61
C PRO A 439 1.84 2.56 -8.13
N MET A 440 2.21 3.59 -7.37
CA MET A 440 2.68 3.43 -6.00
C MET A 440 1.53 3.42 -4.97
N HIS A 441 0.66 4.45 -4.99
CA HIS A 441 -0.39 4.62 -3.99
C HIS A 441 -1.78 4.84 -4.58
N ASN A 442 -1.96 4.52 -5.86
CA ASN A 442 -3.27 4.52 -6.50
C ASN A 442 -3.96 5.90 -6.60
N GLY A 443 -3.21 6.99 -6.33
CA GLY A 443 -3.66 8.35 -6.53
C GLY A 443 -3.97 8.57 -8.00
N ARG A 444 -5.06 9.27 -8.31
CA ARG A 444 -5.49 9.51 -9.70
C ARG A 444 -5.45 10.98 -10.04
N PHE A 445 -5.03 11.24 -11.28
CA PHE A 445 -5.17 12.53 -11.93
C PHE A 445 -6.07 12.37 -13.15
N ASP A 446 -7.03 13.28 -13.31
CA ASP A 446 -7.76 13.42 -14.56
C ASP A 446 -6.77 13.85 -15.65
N ILE A 447 -6.65 13.07 -16.73
CA ILE A 447 -5.62 13.28 -17.76
C ILE A 447 -5.85 14.59 -18.52
N PRO A 448 -7.08 14.92 -18.98
CA PRO A 448 -7.30 16.16 -19.73
C PRO A 448 -7.01 17.44 -18.94
N THR A 449 -7.31 17.46 -17.64
CA THR A 449 -7.18 18.68 -16.81
C THR A 449 -5.96 18.68 -15.90
N GLY A 450 -5.32 17.52 -15.69
CA GLY A 450 -4.28 17.31 -14.68
C GLY A 450 -4.80 17.30 -13.25
N GLN A 451 -6.13 17.38 -13.02
CA GLN A 451 -6.69 17.53 -11.68
C GLN A 451 -6.46 16.29 -10.82
N ALA A 452 -5.99 16.46 -9.58
CA ALA A 452 -5.94 15.37 -8.60
C ALA A 452 -7.38 14.97 -8.18
N VAL A 453 -7.84 13.79 -8.59
CA VAL A 453 -9.21 13.31 -8.38
C VAL A 453 -9.34 12.15 -7.40
N ARG A 454 -8.23 11.45 -7.10
CA ARG A 454 -8.21 10.39 -6.07
C ARG A 454 -6.96 10.50 -5.21
N ARG A 455 -7.17 10.43 -3.89
CA ARG A 455 -6.09 10.43 -2.89
C ARG A 455 -5.10 9.27 -3.11
N PRO A 456 -3.84 9.42 -2.69
CA PRO A 456 -3.29 10.48 -1.83
C PRO A 456 -2.83 11.76 -2.55
N VAL A 457 -2.95 11.83 -3.87
CA VAL A 457 -2.55 13.03 -4.62
C VAL A 457 -3.49 14.21 -4.33
N ARG A 458 -2.95 15.42 -4.41
CA ARG A 458 -3.62 16.67 -3.98
C ARG A 458 -3.30 17.87 -4.85
N LYS A 459 -2.04 17.97 -5.28
CA LYS A 459 -1.57 18.99 -6.22
C LYS A 459 -1.89 18.50 -7.62
N ASN A 460 -2.41 19.36 -8.48
CA ASN A 460 -2.68 19.00 -9.87
C ASN A 460 -1.36 18.84 -10.64
N LEU A 461 -1.35 17.98 -11.66
CA LEU A 461 -0.28 17.94 -12.64
C LEU A 461 -0.40 19.15 -13.56
N ARG A 462 0.74 19.63 -14.07
CA ARG A 462 0.73 20.54 -15.21
C ARG A 462 0.36 19.75 -16.47
N VAL A 463 -0.49 20.33 -17.31
CA VAL A 463 -0.83 19.80 -18.64
C VAL A 463 -0.05 20.55 -19.71
N TYR A 464 0.33 19.83 -20.76
CA TYR A 464 1.07 20.37 -21.90
C TYR A 464 0.28 20.13 -23.19
N PRO A 465 0.26 21.09 -24.12
CA PRO A 465 -0.32 20.89 -25.44
C PRO A 465 0.35 19.74 -26.17
N VAL A 466 -0.46 18.87 -26.79
CA VAL A 466 -0.02 17.76 -27.63
C VAL A 466 -0.79 17.81 -28.93
N GLU A 467 -0.11 17.47 -30.03
CA GLU A 467 -0.72 17.30 -31.34
C GLU A 467 -0.04 16.18 -32.11
N GLN A 468 -0.78 15.56 -33.02
CA GLN A 468 -0.21 14.61 -33.96
C GLN A 468 0.11 15.32 -35.28
N ARG A 469 1.34 15.20 -35.78
CA ARG A 469 1.78 15.71 -37.07
C ARG A 469 2.45 14.59 -37.86
N ASP A 470 1.94 14.29 -39.06
CA ASP A 470 2.49 13.28 -39.96
C ASP A 470 2.78 11.91 -39.30
N GLY A 471 1.87 11.47 -38.41
CA GLY A 471 2.02 10.20 -37.69
C GLY A 471 2.91 10.27 -36.45
N GLN A 472 3.50 11.41 -36.12
CA GLN A 472 4.27 11.64 -34.89
C GLN A 472 3.50 12.44 -33.85
N ILE A 473 3.70 12.08 -32.58
CA ILE A 473 3.20 12.83 -31.44
C ILE A 473 4.21 13.93 -31.10
N MET A 474 3.73 15.18 -31.13
CA MET A 474 4.48 16.38 -30.77
C MET A 474 3.93 16.94 -29.47
N MET A 475 4.81 17.32 -28.54
CA MET A 475 4.43 17.97 -27.28
C MET A 475 5.05 19.37 -27.21
N ARG A 476 4.30 20.35 -26.71
CA ARG A 476 4.82 21.70 -26.48
C ARG A 476 5.41 21.84 -25.08
N VAL A 477 6.74 21.97 -24.98
CA VAL A 477 7.45 22.23 -23.74
C VAL A 477 7.38 23.72 -23.44
N ILE A 478 6.69 24.12 -22.37
CA ILE A 478 6.63 25.52 -21.96
C ILE A 478 7.79 25.81 -21.00
N GLN A 479 8.76 26.61 -21.42
CA GLN A 479 9.83 27.11 -20.54
C GLN A 479 9.21 27.83 -19.34
N GLN A 480 9.60 27.47 -18.11
CA GLN A 480 9.29 28.32 -16.96
C GLN A 480 10.28 29.50 -16.97
N PRO A 481 9.83 30.72 -16.64
CA PRO A 481 10.75 31.79 -16.32
C PRO A 481 11.53 31.39 -15.07
N GLY A 482 12.86 31.40 -15.16
CA GLY A 482 13.77 30.97 -14.09
C GLY A 482 13.85 31.90 -12.90
#